data_AF-A0A9D1JYD6-F1
#
_entry.id   AF-A0A9D1JYD6-F1
#
_cell.length_a   1.000
_cell.length_b   1.000
_cell.length_c   1.000
_cell.angle_alpha   90.00
_cell.angle_beta   90.00
_cell.angle_gamma   90.00
#
_symmetry.space_group_name_H-M   'P 1'
#
loop_
_entity.id
_entity.type
_entity.pdbx_description
1 polymer ?
#
loop_
_entity_poly.entity_id
_entity_poly.type
_entity_poly.pdbx_seq_one_letter_code
_entity_poly.pdbx_strand_id
1 'polypeptide(L)'
;MNFKNFKIVRKLANISPKLKWFMYKNIQDYKIGSKYIDYLIPDEKKSVGYDNDKLEKMVRETLAKEFSPKIKESKSYELLVDAVMHNLKKKQLEAMGALQDIDEGA
;
A
#
# COMPACT_ATOMS: atom_id res chain seq x y z
N MET A 1 26.60 12.19 36.80
CA MET A 1 25.33 11.41 36.66
C MET A 1 25.35 10.27 37.66
N ASN A 2 24.32 10.13 38.49
CA ASN A 2 24.31 9.25 39.67
C ASN A 2 23.66 7.90 39.32
N PHE A 3 24.47 6.85 39.10
CA PHE A 3 24.03 5.53 38.63
C PHE A 3 23.47 4.60 39.73
N LYS A 4 22.74 5.14 40.70
CA LYS A 4 22.23 4.36 41.85
C LYS A 4 21.04 3.45 41.52
N ASN A 5 20.46 3.55 40.31
CA ASN A 5 19.33 2.72 39.85
C ASN A 5 19.74 1.47 39.03
N PHE A 6 21.02 1.12 38.96
CA PHE A 6 21.51 0.01 38.11
C PHE A 6 21.25 -1.41 38.66
N LYS A 7 20.59 -1.55 39.82
CA LYS A 7 20.22 -2.89 40.34
C LYS A 7 19.28 -3.64 39.38
N ILE A 8 18.42 -2.92 38.67
CA ILE A 8 17.51 -3.49 37.68
C ILE A 8 18.30 -3.96 36.45
N VAL A 9 19.26 -3.16 35.99
CA VAL A 9 20.12 -3.48 34.84
C VAL A 9 21.01 -4.70 35.11
N ARG A 10 21.54 -4.83 36.35
CA ARG A 10 22.30 -6.02 36.79
C ARG A 10 21.46 -7.29 36.86
N LYS A 11 20.18 -7.19 37.27
CA LYS A 11 19.24 -8.33 37.24
C LYS A 11 18.86 -8.73 35.81
N LEU A 12 18.78 -7.78 34.88
CA LEU A 12 18.56 -8.04 33.45
C LEU A 12 19.75 -8.73 32.78
N ALA A 13 20.98 -8.42 33.21
CA ALA A 13 22.19 -9.09 32.71
C ALA A 13 22.22 -10.59 33.06
N ASN A 14 21.70 -10.96 34.24
CA ASN A 14 21.62 -12.33 34.75
C ASN A 14 20.39 -13.13 34.26
N ILE A 15 19.71 -12.67 33.21
CA ILE A 15 18.63 -13.45 32.59
C ILE A 15 19.22 -14.71 31.95
N SER A 16 18.64 -15.87 32.27
CA SER A 16 19.08 -17.16 31.74
C SER A 16 19.00 -17.19 30.21
N PRO A 17 19.92 -17.88 29.52
CA PRO A 17 19.91 -17.97 28.05
C PRO A 17 18.56 -18.43 27.49
N LYS A 18 17.88 -19.35 28.18
CA LYS A 18 16.53 -19.84 27.80
C LYS A 18 15.49 -18.73 27.80
N LEU A 19 15.51 -17.84 28.80
CA LEU A 19 14.57 -16.73 28.88
C LEU A 19 14.89 -15.64 27.84
N LYS A 20 16.17 -15.42 27.51
CA LYS A 20 16.59 -14.55 26.38
C LYS A 20 16.06 -15.08 25.04
N TRP A 21 16.21 -16.39 24.79
CA TRP A 21 15.67 -17.04 23.60
C TRP A 21 14.14 -16.98 23.54
N PHE A 22 13.47 -17.19 24.67
CA PHE A 22 12.01 -17.04 24.75
C PHE A 22 11.57 -15.60 24.43
N MET A 23 12.18 -14.58 25.04
CA MET A 23 11.85 -13.18 24.75
C MET A 23 12.14 -12.81 23.29
N TYR A 24 13.25 -13.28 22.72
CA TYR A 24 13.58 -13.06 21.31
C TYR A 24 12.54 -13.66 20.37
N LYS A 25 12.12 -14.91 20.62
CA LYS A 25 11.06 -15.57 19.85
C LYS A 25 9.76 -14.77 19.89
N ASN A 26 9.32 -14.35 21.08
CA ASN A 26 8.10 -13.54 21.21
C ASN A 26 8.18 -12.18 20.49
N ILE A 27 9.36 -11.53 20.50
CA ILE A 27 9.59 -10.27 19.77
C ILE A 27 9.57 -10.50 18.25
N GLN A 28 10.11 -11.63 17.77
CA GLN A 28 10.04 -11.99 16.35
C GLN A 28 8.61 -12.33 15.92
N ASP A 29 7.89 -13.12 16.72
CA ASP A 29 6.51 -13.51 16.45
C ASP A 29 5.57 -12.29 16.42
N TYR A 30 5.82 -11.27 17.26
CA TYR A 30 5.10 -9.99 17.20
C TYR A 30 5.35 -9.21 15.89
N LYS A 31 6.60 -9.20 15.41
CA LYS A 31 6.96 -8.52 14.14
C LYS A 31 6.43 -9.27 12.91
N ILE A 32 6.39 -10.60 12.96
CA ILE A 32 5.82 -11.45 11.91
C ILE A 32 4.29 -11.32 11.92
N GLY A 33 3.69 -11.31 13.11
CA GLY A 33 2.28 -11.05 13.33
C GLY A 33 1.84 -9.70 12.76
N SER A 34 2.59 -8.62 12.98
CA SER A 34 2.28 -7.30 12.40
C SER A 34 2.20 -7.35 10.88
N LYS A 35 3.21 -7.90 10.18
CA LYS A 35 3.19 -7.92 8.71
C LYS A 35 2.07 -8.79 8.13
N TYR A 36 1.75 -9.91 8.77
CA TYR A 36 0.68 -10.79 8.34
C TYR A 36 -0.71 -10.19 8.66
N ILE A 37 -0.85 -9.54 9.81
CA ILE A 37 -2.05 -8.81 10.20
C ILE A 37 -2.26 -7.61 9.27
N ASP A 38 -1.22 -6.86 8.91
CA ASP A 38 -1.29 -5.74 7.95
C ASP A 38 -1.63 -6.20 6.52
N TYR A 39 -1.34 -7.46 6.18
CA TYR A 39 -1.73 -8.09 4.92
C TYR A 39 -3.18 -8.56 4.94
N LEU A 40 -3.63 -9.12 6.07
CA LEU A 40 -5.00 -9.63 6.25
C LEU A 40 -6.02 -8.53 6.53
N ILE A 41 -5.61 -7.43 7.14
CA ILE A 41 -6.48 -6.28 7.34
C ILE A 41 -6.59 -5.57 5.98
N PRO A 42 -7.78 -5.53 5.36
CA PRO A 42 -7.99 -4.74 4.17
C PRO A 42 -7.79 -3.26 4.54
N ASP A 43 -6.62 -2.75 4.20
CA ASP A 43 -6.30 -1.34 4.31
C ASP A 43 -7.34 -0.59 3.46
N GLU A 44 -8.14 0.30 4.05
CA GLU A 44 -9.19 1.05 3.33
C GLU A 44 -8.61 1.82 2.12
N LYS A 45 -7.29 2.09 2.19
CA LYS A 45 -6.44 2.71 1.16
C LYS A 45 -5.95 1.76 0.05
N LYS A 46 -6.34 0.49 0.07
CA LYS A 46 -6.07 -0.52 -0.98
C LYS A 46 -7.36 -1.08 -1.57
N SER A 47 -8.48 -0.40 -1.35
CA SER A 47 -9.73 -0.75 -2.01
C SER A 47 -9.66 -0.37 -3.50
N VAL A 48 -10.31 -1.16 -4.35
CA VAL A 48 -10.42 -0.88 -5.79
C VAL A 48 -11.03 0.52 -6.03
N GLY A 49 -11.93 0.98 -5.15
CA GLY A 49 -12.48 2.33 -5.18
C GLY A 49 -11.40 3.40 -5.01
N TYR A 50 -10.54 3.26 -4.00
CA TYR A 50 -9.45 4.20 -3.74
C TYR A 50 -8.46 4.30 -4.92
N ASP A 51 -8.13 3.18 -5.56
CA ASP A 51 -7.26 3.18 -6.73
C ASP A 51 -7.90 3.85 -7.94
N ASN A 52 -9.23 3.72 -8.11
CA ASN A 52 -9.98 4.44 -9.15
C ASN A 52 -9.98 5.94 -8.93
N ASP A 53 -10.26 6.40 -7.70
CA ASP A 53 -10.27 7.83 -7.35
C ASP A 53 -8.88 8.46 -7.54
N LYS A 54 -7.83 7.72 -7.16
CA LYS A 54 -6.44 8.13 -7.35
C LYS A 54 -6.10 8.24 -8.84
N LEU A 55 -6.51 7.28 -9.65
CA LEU A 55 -6.26 7.29 -11.09
C LEU A 55 -6.98 8.46 -11.78
N GLU A 56 -8.23 8.73 -11.40
CA GLU A 56 -8.99 9.87 -11.92
C GLU A 56 -8.30 11.20 -11.60
N LYS A 57 -7.80 11.36 -10.36
CA LYS A 57 -7.03 12.55 -9.98
C LYS A 57 -5.79 12.74 -10.85
N MET A 58 -5.06 11.66 -11.14
CA MET A 58 -3.90 11.71 -12.06
C MET A 58 -4.29 12.10 -13.48
N VAL A 59 -5.42 11.58 -13.99
CA VAL A 59 -5.95 11.95 -15.31
C VAL A 59 -6.28 13.44 -15.34
N ARG A 60 -6.96 13.94 -14.30
CA ARG A 60 -7.33 15.36 -14.17
C ARG A 60 -6.10 16.27 -14.13
N GLU A 61 -5.07 15.91 -13.38
CA GLU A 61 -3.80 16.62 -13.30
C GLU A 61 -3.07 16.64 -14.65
N THR A 62 -3.02 15.50 -15.34
CA THR A 62 -2.38 15.37 -16.66
C THR A 62 -3.10 16.22 -17.71
N LEU A 63 -4.43 16.15 -17.78
CA LEU A 63 -5.23 16.97 -18.71
C LEU A 63 -5.03 18.47 -18.46
N ALA A 64 -4.96 18.89 -17.20
CA ALA A 64 -4.71 20.28 -16.86
C ALA A 64 -3.28 20.74 -17.24
N LYS A 65 -2.31 19.83 -17.17
CA LYS A 65 -0.92 20.09 -17.55
C LYS A 65 -0.77 20.23 -19.08
N GLU A 66 -1.38 19.34 -19.85
CA GLU A 66 -1.24 19.30 -21.32
C GLU A 66 -2.10 20.37 -22.02
N PHE A 67 -3.33 20.60 -21.55
CA PHE A 67 -4.30 21.47 -22.25
C PHE A 67 -4.50 22.86 -21.65
N SER A 68 -3.79 23.20 -20.56
CA SER A 68 -3.95 24.43 -19.74
C SER A 68 -5.00 24.30 -18.62
N PRO A 69 -4.80 24.98 -17.46
CA PRO A 69 -5.74 24.91 -16.33
C PRO A 69 -7.17 25.36 -16.64
N LYS A 70 -7.34 26.20 -17.67
CA LYS A 70 -8.64 26.73 -18.12
C LYS A 70 -9.59 25.65 -18.63
N ILE A 71 -9.09 24.48 -19.01
CA ILE A 71 -9.93 23.38 -19.50
C ILE A 71 -10.91 22.88 -18.43
N LYS A 72 -10.56 23.03 -17.14
CA LYS A 72 -11.42 22.61 -16.02
C LYS A 72 -12.76 23.34 -15.98
N GLU A 73 -12.85 24.53 -16.56
CA GLU A 73 -14.07 25.34 -16.63
C GLU A 73 -14.97 24.92 -17.80
N SER A 74 -14.48 24.06 -18.70
CA SER A 74 -15.25 23.59 -19.85
C SER A 74 -16.26 22.53 -19.45
N LYS A 75 -17.48 22.61 -20.02
CA LYS A 75 -18.51 21.58 -19.83
C LYS A 75 -18.08 20.20 -20.36
N SER A 76 -17.13 20.16 -21.28
CA SER A 76 -16.59 18.92 -21.85
C SER A 76 -15.49 18.28 -21.01
N TYR A 77 -15.01 18.93 -19.94
CA TYR A 77 -13.90 18.42 -19.14
C TYR A 77 -14.21 17.07 -18.49
N GLU A 78 -15.36 16.96 -17.83
CA GLU A 78 -15.80 15.70 -17.20
C GLU A 78 -15.93 14.57 -18.24
N LEU A 79 -16.50 14.88 -19.40
CA LEU A 79 -16.59 13.95 -20.55
C LEU A 79 -15.22 13.45 -21.03
N LEU A 80 -14.21 14.34 -21.06
CA LEU A 80 -12.85 13.97 -21.43
C LEU A 80 -12.20 13.08 -20.35
N VAL A 81 -12.39 13.41 -19.07
CA VAL A 81 -11.90 12.60 -17.95
C VAL A 81 -12.51 11.20 -18.01
N ASP A 82 -13.83 11.10 -18.18
CA ASP A 82 -14.56 9.83 -18.27
C ASP A 82 -14.11 8.99 -19.47
N ALA A 83 -13.97 9.61 -20.65
CA ALA A 83 -13.51 8.92 -21.85
C ALA A 83 -12.09 8.35 -21.69
N VAL A 84 -11.19 9.12 -21.07
CA VAL A 84 -9.82 8.67 -20.78
C VAL A 84 -9.81 7.55 -19.76
N MET A 85 -10.56 7.70 -18.66
CA MET A 85 -10.69 6.66 -17.63
C MET A 85 -11.25 5.35 -18.19
N HIS A 86 -12.28 5.44 -19.04
CA HIS A 86 -12.87 4.28 -19.71
C HIS A 86 -11.85 3.56 -20.61
N ASN A 87 -11.08 4.31 -21.42
CA ASN A 87 -10.06 3.73 -22.29
C ASN A 87 -8.91 3.08 -21.50
N LEU A 88 -8.50 3.68 -20.37
CA LEU A 88 -7.49 3.09 -19.49
C LEU A 88 -7.99 1.78 -18.87
N LYS A 89 -9.21 1.75 -18.35
CA LYS A 89 -9.83 0.53 -17.81
C LYS A 89 -9.95 -0.55 -18.87
N LYS A 90 -10.37 -0.20 -20.08
CA LYS A 90 -10.45 -1.13 -21.20
C LYS A 90 -9.09 -1.77 -21.50
N LYS A 91 -8.01 -0.97 -21.59
CA LYS A 91 -6.65 -1.48 -21.81
C LYS A 91 -6.14 -2.36 -20.67
N GLN A 92 -6.48 -2.02 -19.42
CA GLN A 92 -6.13 -2.86 -18.26
C GLN A 92 -6.81 -4.23 -18.34
N LEU A 93 -8.09 -4.27 -18.69
CA LEU A 93 -8.84 -5.52 -18.87
C LEU A 93 -8.27 -6.36 -20.02
N GLU A 94 -7.97 -5.74 -21.17
CA GLU A 94 -7.34 -6.41 -22.31
C GLU A 94 -5.98 -7.01 -21.92
N ALA A 95 -5.15 -6.29 -21.16
CA ALA A 95 -3.87 -6.79 -20.68
C ALA A 95 -4.03 -7.95 -19.67
N MET A 96 -5.04 -7.93 -18.81
CA MET A 96 -5.33 -9.03 -17.88
C MET A 96 -5.84 -10.28 -18.62
N GLY A 97 -6.70 -10.12 -19.64
CA GLY A 97 -7.14 -11.23 -20.49
C GLY A 97 -5.98 -11.85 -21.27
N ALA A 98 -5.13 -11.02 -21.87
CA ALA A 98 -3.94 -11.49 -22.58
C ALA A 98 -2.93 -12.24 -21.68
N LEU A 99 -2.87 -11.92 -20.38
CA LEU A 99 -2.05 -12.66 -19.42
C LEU A 99 -2.64 -14.05 -19.09
N GLN A 100 -3.97 -14.18 -19.11
CA GLN A 100 -4.65 -15.45 -18.85
C GLN A 100 -4.46 -16.43 -20.02
N ASP A 101 -4.47 -15.94 -21.26
CA ASP A 101 -4.24 -16.75 -22.46
C ASP A 101 -2.80 -17.30 -22.58
N ILE A 102 -1.84 -16.69 -21.88
CA ILE A 102 -0.43 -17.14 -21.86
C ILE A 102 -0.23 -18.29 -20.85
N ASP A 103 -1.01 -18.34 -19.76
CA ASP A 103 -0.87 -19.33 -18.69
C ASP A 103 -1.58 -20.66 -19.01
N GLU A 104 -2.62 -20.64 -19.87
CA GLU A 104 -3.33 -21.84 -20.33
C GLU A 104 -2.65 -22.53 -21.55
N GLY A 105 -1.58 -21.94 -22.09
CA GLY A 105 -0.86 -22.43 -23.26
C GLY A 105 0.51 -23.08 -22.98
N ALA A 106 0.87 -23.34 -21.72
CA ALA A 106 2.15 -23.93 -21.31
C ALA A 106 2.02 -25.36 -20.77
#